data_AF-A0A6G6ZWJ0-F1
#
_entry.id   AF-A0A6G6ZWJ0-F1
#
_cell.length_a   1.000
_cell.length_b   1.000
_cell.length_c   1.000
_cell.angle_alpha   90.00
_cell.angle_beta   90.00
_cell.angle_gamma   90.00
#
_symmetry.space_group_name_H-M   'P 1'
#
loop_
_entity.id
_entity.type
_entity.pdbx_description
1 polymer ?
#
loop_
_entity_poly.entity_id
_entity_poly.type
_entity_poly.pdbx_seq_one_letter_code
_entity_poly.pdbx_strand_id
1 'polypeptide(L)' 'MSDTFDRLRKEWPTDHPTLTAVRERYFKHLSSDRYLLRSISAGRIALKVTRLGGTNKGTPTVYLKDLAAYLDAQPSKAAA' A
#
# COMPACT_ATOMS: atom_id res chain seq x y z
N MET A 1 1.05 18.72 4.28
CA MET A 1 0.81 17.75 3.18
C MET A 1 2.18 17.19 2.85
N SER A 2 2.39 15.90 3.09
CA SER A 2 3.72 15.28 3.00
C SER A 2 4.21 15.21 1.55
N ASP A 3 5.45 15.60 1.29
CA ASP A 3 6.11 15.51 -0.03
C ASP A 3 5.99 14.12 -0.67
N THR A 4 5.91 13.08 0.17
CA THR A 4 5.71 11.68 -0.22
C THR A 4 4.38 11.44 -0.93
N PHE A 5 3.29 12.11 -0.51
CA PHE A 5 1.98 11.94 -1.15
C PHE A 5 1.93 12.57 -2.54
N ASP A 6 2.50 13.77 -2.70
CA ASP A 6 2.56 14.45 -4.00
C ASP A 6 3.45 13.69 -4.99
N ARG A 7 4.53 13.07 -4.50
CA ARG A 7 5.35 12.14 -5.30
C ARG A 7 4.54 10.93 -5.75
N LEU A 8 3.83 10.27 -4.82
CA LEU A 8 2.98 9.13 -5.14
C LEU A 8 1.90 9.47 -6.16
N ARG A 9 1.28 10.66 -6.05
CA ARG A 9 0.25 11.13 -6.99
C ARG A 9 0.80 11.34 -8.42
N LYS A 10 2.09 11.63 -8.57
CA LYS A 10 2.77 11.72 -9.88
C LYS A 10 3.14 10.35 -10.44
N GLU A 11 3.54 9.41 -9.57
CA GLU A 11 3.94 8.07 -9.97
C GLU A 11 2.76 7.16 -10.34
N TRP A 12 1.60 7.40 -9.72
CA TRP A 12 0.41 6.58 -9.90
C TRP A 12 -0.65 7.32 -10.72
N PRO A 13 -1.19 6.71 -11.79
CA PRO A 13 -2.26 7.31 -12.57
C PRO A 13 -3.62 7.29 -11.84
N THR A 14 -3.75 6.54 -10.73
CA THR A 14 -4.99 6.36 -9.98
C THR A 14 -4.76 6.61 -8.49
N ASP A 15 -5.66 7.36 -7.86
CA ASP A 15 -5.63 7.70 -6.42
C ASP A 15 -5.80 6.48 -5.48
N HIS A 16 -6.21 5.35 -6.03
CA HIS A 16 -6.54 4.12 -5.32
C HIS A 16 -5.94 2.91 -6.07
N PRO A 17 -4.63 2.70 -5.96
CA PRO A 17 -3.98 1.54 -6.55
C PRO A 17 -4.46 0.22 -5.94
N THR A 18 -4.50 -0.82 -6.77
CA THR A 18 -4.77 -2.19 -6.31
C THR A 18 -3.64 -2.68 -5.43
N LEU A 19 -3.96 -3.56 -4.48
CA LEU A 19 -2.97 -4.16 -3.61
C LEU A 19 -1.86 -4.87 -4.40
N THR A 20 -2.22 -5.52 -5.52
CA THR A 20 -1.28 -6.21 -6.40
C THR A 20 -0.23 -5.25 -6.95
N ALA A 21 -0.64 -4.08 -7.44
CA ALA A 21 0.30 -3.09 -7.97
C ALA A 21 1.21 -2.52 -6.87
N VAL A 22 0.65 -2.22 -5.69
CA VAL A 22 1.44 -1.76 -4.54
C VAL A 22 2.44 -2.84 -4.11
N ARG A 23 2.03 -4.11 -4.12
CA ARG A 23 2.90 -5.25 -3.85
C ARG A 23 4.06 -5.29 -4.86
N GLU A 24 3.78 -5.24 -6.15
CA GLU A 24 4.81 -5.30 -7.18
C GLU A 24 5.80 -4.13 -7.14
N ARG A 25 5.38 -2.95 -6.68
CA ARG A 25 6.25 -1.78 -6.59
C ARG A 25 7.13 -1.80 -5.34
N TYR A 26 6.53 -1.94 -4.15
CA TYR A 26 7.20 -1.78 -2.86
C TYR A 26 7.55 -3.11 -2.18
N PHE A 27 6.76 -4.15 -2.43
CA PHE A 27 6.88 -5.44 -1.79
C PHE A 27 7.26 -6.53 -2.80
N LYS A 28 8.24 -6.26 -3.67
CA LYS A 28 8.75 -7.22 -4.68
C LYS A 28 9.20 -8.56 -4.09
N HIS A 29 9.64 -8.54 -2.83
CA HIS A 29 10.05 -9.72 -2.08
C HIS A 29 8.87 -10.56 -1.56
N LEU A 30 7.64 -10.01 -1.58
CA LEU A 30 6.44 -10.77 -1.27
C LEU A 30 5.90 -11.44 -2.53
N SER A 31 5.88 -12.77 -2.51
CA SER A 31 5.42 -13.58 -3.64
C SER A 31 3.90 -13.56 -3.85
N SER A 32 3.09 -13.17 -2.85
CA SER A 32 1.63 -13.16 -3.00
C SER A 32 0.93 -12.04 -2.24
N ASP A 33 -0.16 -11.53 -2.84
CA ASP A 33 -1.07 -10.55 -2.23
C ASP A 33 -1.67 -11.09 -0.93
N ARG A 34 -1.93 -12.41 -0.87
CA ARG A 34 -2.42 -13.09 0.34
C ARG A 34 -1.41 -13.01 1.48
N TYR A 35 -0.12 -13.14 1.19
CA TYR A 35 0.93 -13.00 2.20
C TYR A 35 1.05 -11.55 2.69
N LEU A 36 0.88 -10.57 1.81
CA LEU A 36 0.82 -9.15 2.19
C LEU A 36 -0.36 -8.88 3.14
N LEU A 37 -1.57 -9.34 2.78
CA LEU A 37 -2.76 -9.24 3.63
C LEU A 37 -2.56 -9.92 4.99
N ARG A 38 -1.92 -11.10 5.01
CA ARG A 38 -1.63 -11.81 6.25
C ARG A 38 -0.64 -11.04 7.13
N SER A 39 0.39 -10.45 6.54
CA SER A 39 1.37 -9.64 7.27
C SER A 39 0.76 -8.34 7.82
N ILE A 40 -0.18 -7.75 7.10
CA ILE A 40 -0.97 -6.60 7.57
C ILE A 40 -1.88 -7.02 8.73
N SER A 41 -2.62 -8.12 8.57
CA SER A 41 -3.46 -8.67 9.64
C SER A 41 -2.66 -9.07 10.89
N ALA A 42 -1.43 -9.56 10.70
CA ALA A 42 -0.50 -9.88 11.78
C ALA A 42 0.16 -8.64 12.42
N GLY A 43 -0.18 -7.42 11.98
CA GLY A 43 0.39 -6.17 12.52
C GLY A 43 1.85 -5.92 12.17
N ARG A 44 2.45 -6.74 11.29
CA ARG A 44 3.85 -6.55 10.83
C ARG A 44 4.00 -5.39 9.86
N ILE A 45 2.90 -5.06 9.16
CA ILE A 45 2.83 -3.98 8.19
C ILE A 45 1.63 -3.11 8.60
N ALA A 46 1.90 -1.91 9.09
CA ALA A 46 0.89 -0.93 9.48
C ALA A 46 0.27 -0.23 8.26
N LEU A 47 -0.13 -0.99 7.23
CA LEU A 47 -0.74 -0.47 6.01
C LEU A 47 -2.24 -0.73 6.03
N LYS A 48 -3.05 0.31 5.83
CA LYS A 48 -4.50 0.19 5.77
C LYS A 48 -4.93 -0.27 4.37
N VAL A 49 -5.62 -1.40 4.30
CA VAL A 49 -6.19 -1.92 3.06
C VAL A 49 -7.70 -1.79 3.12
N THR A 50 -8.26 -1.15 2.10
CA THR A 50 -9.71 -1.03 1.92
C THR A 50 -10.14 -2.04 0.86
N ARG A 51 -11.29 -2.67 1.03
CA ARG A 51 -11.84 -3.57 0.01
C ARG A 51 -12.96 -2.88 -0.74
N LEU A 52 -12.79 -2.75 -2.05
CA LEU A 52 -13.80 -2.14 -2.90
C LEU A 52 -14.91 -3.16 -3.16
N GLY A 53 -16.15 -2.82 -2.79
CA GLY A 53 -17.33 -3.69 -2.96
C GLY A 53 -17.92 -4.30 -1.69
N GLY A 54 -17.54 -3.85 -0.49
CA GLY A 54 -18.23 -4.11 0.80
C GLY A 54 -18.28 -5.58 1.27
N THR A 55 -17.84 -6.51 0.43
CA THR A 55 -17.87 -7.95 0.66
C THR A 55 -16.45 -8.48 0.86
N ASN A 56 -16.33 -9.63 1.53
CA ASN A 56 -15.03 -10.28 1.76
C ASN A 56 -14.28 -10.65 0.46
N LYS A 57 -14.95 -10.65 -0.69
CA LYS A 57 -14.39 -10.91 -2.02
C LYS A 57 -14.02 -9.63 -2.79
N GLY A 58 -14.27 -8.45 -2.22
CA GLY A 58 -13.95 -7.17 -2.85
C GLY A 58 -12.47 -7.03 -3.16
N THR A 59 -12.16 -6.34 -4.25
CA THR A 59 -10.78 -6.11 -4.68
C THR A 59 -10.04 -5.34 -3.58
N PRO A 60 -8.92 -5.86 -3.04
CA PRO A 60 -8.15 -5.16 -2.05
C PRO A 60 -7.43 -3.97 -2.72
N THR A 61 -7.67 -2.78 -2.19
CA THR A 61 -7.22 -1.50 -2.72
C THR A 61 -6.60 -0.70 -1.57
N VAL A 62 -5.55 0.05 -1.87
CA VAL A 62 -4.86 0.88 -0.88
C VAL A 62 -5.04 2.33 -1.27
N TYR A 63 -5.42 3.20 -0.33
CA TYR A 63 -5.44 4.63 -0.61
C TYR A 63 -4.01 5.18 -0.61
N LEU A 64 -3.68 6.05 -1.57
CA LEU A 64 -2.35 6.68 -1.61
C LEU A 64 -2.00 7.42 -0.32
N LYS A 65 -2.98 8.01 0.38
CA LYS A 65 -2.76 8.65 1.68
C LYS A 65 -2.27 7.67 2.76
N ASP A 66 -2.83 6.46 2.78
CA ASP A 66 -2.48 5.44 3.77
C ASP A 66 -1.11 4.84 3.43
N LEU A 67 -0.80 4.71 2.13
CA LEU A 67 0.53 4.33 1.65
C LEU A 67 1.58 5.41 1.98
N ALA A 68 1.28 6.68 1.77
CA ALA A 68 2.15 7.80 2.11
C ALA A 68 2.45 7.81 3.61
N ALA A 69 1.41 7.72 4.45
CA ALA A 69 1.57 7.67 5.89
C ALA A 69 2.42 6.47 6.35
N TYR A 70 2.27 5.30 5.71
CA TYR A 70 3.08 4.12 5.99
C TYR A 70 4.55 4.33 5.60
N LEU A 71 4.82 4.93 4.43
CA LEU A 71 6.18 5.23 3.98
C LEU A 71 6.84 6.31 4.84
N ASP A 72 6.10 7.35 5.21
CA ASP A 72 6.55 8.42 6.11
C ASP A 72 6.86 7.88 7.51
N ALA A 73 6.07 6.91 7.99
CA ALA A 73 6.28 6.26 9.28
C ALA A 73 7.42 5.22 9.26
N GLN A 74 7.96 4.86 8.10
CA GLN A 74 9.12 3.97 7.97
C GLN A 74 10.41 4.79 7.78
N PRO A 75 11.18 5.07 8.85
CA PRO A 75 12.36 5.93 8.78
C PRO A 75 13.56 5.30 8.02
N SER A 76 13.41 4.17 7.33
CA SER A 76 14.56 3.31 6.97
C SER A 76 14.70 2.88 5.51
N LYS A 77 13.79 3.16 4.57
CA LYS A 77 14.00 2.58 3.21
C LYS A 77 13.38 3.27 2.00
N ALA A 78 13.07 4.55 2.07
CA ALA A 78 12.56 5.32 0.93
C ALA A 78 13.42 6.55 0.59
N ALA A 79 14.75 6.43 0.72
CA ALA A 79 15.71 7.36 0.14
C ALA A 79 17.05 6.64 -0.08
N ALA A 80 17.18 5.94 -1.21
CA ALA A 80 18.44 5.52 -1.79
C ALA A 80 18.30 5.54 -3.31
#